data_AF-A0A059XCR3-F1
#
_entry.id   AF-A0A059XCR3-F1
#
_cell.length_a   1.000
_cell.length_b   1.000
_cell.length_c   1.000
_cell.angle_alpha   90.00
_cell.angle_beta   90.00
_cell.angle_gamma   90.00
#
_symmetry.space_group_name_H-M   'P 1'
#
loop_
_entity.id
_entity.type
_entity.pdbx_description
1 polymer ?
#
loop_
_entity_poly.entity_id
_entity_poly.type
_entity_poly.pdbx_seq_one_letter_code
_entity_poly.pdbx_strand_id
1 'polypeptide(L)'
;MRFPIGKAIGYGVLIWVVGFIWGSIVFMSPSLKSTPPIPYFSSNPAISFPIIVLWIPLTYLLARQLLKNSTTREAHGIKVGLAFSEVNFVLDVIVLVILLKTGTSYFTNASIWLAYAMLFVIPWLTGRSLAKAIVD
;
A
#
# COMPACT_ATOMS: atom_id res chain seq x y z
N MET A 1 0.74 -25.68 -4.83
CA MET A 1 0.03 -25.15 -3.65
C MET A 1 -0.84 -23.97 -4.10
N ARG A 2 -2.12 -23.88 -3.70
CA ARG A 2 -3.03 -22.78 -4.10
C ARG A 2 -2.56 -21.46 -3.49
N PHE A 3 -2.68 -20.36 -4.24
CA PHE A 3 -2.39 -19.02 -3.74
C PHE A 3 -3.37 -18.63 -2.60
N PRO A 4 -2.90 -18.20 -1.42
CA PRO A 4 -3.77 -17.86 -0.28
C PRO A 4 -4.39 -16.46 -0.44
N ILE A 5 -5.27 -16.30 -1.44
CA ILE A 5 -5.88 -15.00 -1.81
C ILE A 5 -6.57 -14.31 -0.63
N GLY A 6 -7.28 -15.04 0.22
CA GLY A 6 -7.96 -14.45 1.39
C GLY A 6 -6.99 -13.80 2.39
N LYS A 7 -5.81 -14.39 2.59
CA LYS A 7 -4.76 -13.78 3.43
C LYS A 7 -4.14 -12.56 2.76
N ALA A 8 -3.94 -12.59 1.44
CA ALA A 8 -3.44 -11.45 0.69
C ALA A 8 -4.40 -10.26 0.76
N ILE A 9 -5.71 -10.50 0.61
CA ILE A 9 -6.75 -9.48 0.79
C ILE A 9 -6.73 -8.95 2.22
N GLY A 10 -6.71 -9.82 3.24
CA GLY A 10 -6.65 -9.40 4.64
C GLY A 10 -5.44 -8.53 4.97
N TYR A 11 -4.28 -8.84 4.41
CA TYR A 11 -3.08 -8.00 4.54
C TYR A 11 -3.20 -6.68 3.77
N GLY A 12 -3.84 -6.67 2.59
CA GLY A 12 -4.17 -5.43 1.89
C GLY A 12 -5.05 -4.50 2.72
N VAL A 13 -6.09 -5.05 3.37
CA VAL A 13 -6.95 -4.30 4.30
C VAL A 13 -6.16 -3.78 5.49
N LEU A 14 -5.27 -4.60 6.07
CA LEU A 14 -4.43 -4.17 7.20
C LEU A 14 -3.53 -2.98 6.82
N ILE A 15 -2.89 -3.03 5.66
CA ILE A 15 -2.07 -1.91 5.15
C ILE A 15 -2.91 -0.63 5.03
N TRP A 16 -4.11 -0.76 4.47
CA TRP A 16 -5.04 0.35 4.31
C TRP A 16 -5.46 0.94 5.67
N VAL A 17 -5.84 0.09 6.63
CA VAL A 17 -6.25 0.52 7.98
C VAL A 17 -5.13 1.28 8.68
N VAL A 18 -3.88 0.82 8.59
CA VAL A 18 -2.73 1.54 9.17
C VAL A 18 -2.59 2.94 8.55
N GLY A 19 -2.71 3.06 7.22
CA GLY A 19 -2.68 4.34 6.53
C GLY A 19 -3.85 5.26 6.93
N PHE A 20 -5.06 4.70 7.05
CA PHE A 20 -6.26 5.42 7.45
C PHE A 20 -6.17 5.96 8.88
N ILE A 21 -5.66 5.16 9.82
CA ILE A 21 -5.43 5.58 11.20
C ILE A 21 -4.42 6.74 11.24
N TRP A 22 -3.30 6.62 10.53
CA TRP A 22 -2.32 7.71 10.46
C TRP A 22 -2.92 8.98 9.85
N GLY A 23 -3.66 8.86 8.74
CA GLY A 23 -4.35 9.99 8.13
C GLY A 23 -5.29 10.69 9.12
N SER A 24 -6.06 9.92 9.89
CA SER A 24 -6.97 10.43 10.92
C SER A 24 -6.22 11.20 12.02
N ILE A 25 -5.09 10.68 12.49
CA ILE A 25 -4.22 11.36 13.48
C ILE A 25 -3.74 12.71 12.94
N VAL A 26 -3.27 12.75 11.69
CA VAL A 26 -2.83 14.01 11.05
C VAL A 26 -3.98 15.01 10.95
N PHE A 27 -5.18 14.58 10.57
CA PHE A 27 -6.35 15.47 10.50
C PHE A 27 -6.82 15.98 11.87
N MET A 28 -6.60 15.22 12.94
CA MET A 28 -6.91 15.62 14.32
C MET A 28 -5.81 16.48 14.97
N SER A 29 -4.62 16.59 14.35
CA SER A 29 -3.50 17.36 14.88
C SER A 29 -3.34 18.68 14.11
N PRO A 30 -3.66 19.85 14.71
CA PRO A 30 -3.62 21.14 14.02
C PRO A 30 -2.24 21.48 13.42
N SER A 31 -1.16 21.10 14.09
CA SER A 31 0.22 21.35 13.64
C SER A 31 0.62 20.54 12.42
N LEU A 32 0.01 19.37 12.21
CA LEU A 32 0.27 18.51 11.05
C LEU A 32 -0.67 18.86 9.90
N LYS A 33 -1.94 19.15 10.20
CA LYS A 33 -2.96 19.53 9.21
C LYS A 33 -2.60 20.82 8.45
N SER A 34 -1.89 21.74 9.09
CA SER A 34 -1.46 23.01 8.48
C SER A 34 -0.24 22.89 7.56
N THR A 35 0.31 21.68 7.37
CA THR A 35 1.46 21.46 6.48
C THR A 35 1.10 21.89 5.05
N PRO A 36 1.91 22.76 4.42
CA PRO A 36 1.61 23.26 3.09
C PRO A 36 1.65 22.13 2.04
N PRO A 37 0.74 22.14 1.05
CA PRO A 37 0.73 21.15 -0.01
C PRO A 37 1.94 21.32 -0.95
N ILE A 38 2.37 20.23 -1.56
CA ILE A 38 3.38 20.24 -2.63
C ILE A 38 2.63 20.09 -3.96
N PRO A 39 2.63 21.12 -4.83
CA PRO A 39 1.87 21.10 -6.09
C PRO A 39 2.13 19.84 -6.91
N TYR A 40 1.06 19.22 -7.42
CA TYR A 40 1.05 17.98 -8.21
C TYR A 40 1.59 16.72 -7.50
N PHE A 41 2.28 16.85 -6.37
CA PHE A 41 2.89 15.73 -5.66
C PHE A 41 2.02 15.24 -4.50
N SER A 42 1.62 16.14 -3.60
CA SER A 42 0.83 15.78 -2.42
C SER A 42 0.06 16.97 -1.86
N SER A 43 -1.26 16.82 -1.76
CA SER A 43 -2.12 17.77 -1.04
C SER A 43 -1.94 17.71 0.48
N ASN A 44 -1.42 16.60 1.02
CA ASN A 44 -1.15 16.46 2.44
C ASN A 44 0.17 15.70 2.67
N PRO A 45 1.32 16.41 2.61
CA PRO A 45 2.64 15.79 2.77
C PRO A 45 2.81 15.08 4.11
N ALA A 46 2.24 15.62 5.19
CA ALA A 46 2.27 15.03 6.53
C ALA A 46 1.58 13.66 6.61
N ILE A 47 0.63 13.37 5.73
CA ILE A 47 0.03 12.03 5.57
C ILE A 47 0.90 11.17 4.66
N SER A 48 1.10 11.62 3.43
CA SER A 48 1.69 10.79 2.37
C SER A 48 3.14 10.35 2.63
N PHE A 49 4.00 11.21 3.18
CA PHE A 49 5.42 10.89 3.33
C PHE A 49 5.66 9.83 4.40
N PRO A 50 5.12 9.96 5.64
CA PRO A 50 5.23 8.88 6.62
C PRO A 50 4.62 7.58 6.14
N ILE A 51 3.47 7.63 5.44
CA ILE A 51 2.84 6.41 4.88
C ILE A 51 3.78 5.72 3.90
N ILE A 52 4.34 6.45 2.94
CA ILE A 52 5.28 5.89 1.95
C ILE A 52 6.47 5.22 2.65
N VAL A 53 7.04 5.88 3.66
CA VAL A 53 8.19 5.33 4.42
C VAL A 53 7.80 4.09 5.22
N LEU A 54 6.67 4.12 5.93
CA LEU A 54 6.20 3.00 6.77
C LEU A 54 5.71 1.81 5.95
N TRP A 55 5.16 2.06 4.76
CA TRP A 55 4.68 1.01 3.87
C TRP A 55 5.81 0.16 3.30
N ILE A 56 7.03 0.68 3.14
CA ILE A 56 8.17 -0.12 2.65
C ILE A 56 8.42 -1.36 3.51
N PRO A 57 8.75 -1.23 4.82
CA PRO A 57 9.00 -2.39 5.66
C PRO A 57 7.73 -3.22 5.86
N LEU A 58 6.56 -2.59 6.00
CA LEU A 58 5.30 -3.30 6.24
C LEU A 58 4.93 -4.22 5.07
N THR A 59 4.93 -3.69 3.84
CA THR A 59 4.60 -4.45 2.63
C THR A 59 5.60 -5.57 2.39
N TYR A 60 6.89 -5.31 2.59
CA TYR A 60 7.94 -6.32 2.49
C TYR A 60 7.71 -7.48 3.47
N LEU A 61 7.47 -7.19 4.74
CA LEU A 61 7.27 -8.21 5.77
C LEU A 61 6.03 -9.06 5.50
N LEU A 62 4.91 -8.43 5.16
CA LEU A 62 3.65 -9.12 4.84
C LEU A 62 3.77 -9.97 3.56
N ALA A 63 4.41 -9.44 2.53
CA ALA A 63 4.67 -10.18 1.30
C ALA A 63 5.58 -11.38 1.57
N ARG A 64 6.70 -11.18 2.28
CA ARG A 64 7.64 -12.26 2.63
C ARG A 64 6.95 -13.36 3.44
N GLN A 65 6.06 -13.01 4.37
CA GLN A 65 5.30 -13.97 5.16
C GLN A 65 4.38 -14.85 4.30
N LEU A 66 3.77 -14.29 3.25
CA LEU A 66 2.94 -15.05 2.31
C LEU A 66 3.76 -15.90 1.34
N LEU A 67 4.91 -15.39 0.91
CA LEU A 67 5.70 -15.97 -0.19
C LEU A 67 6.69 -17.04 0.28
N LYS A 68 7.15 -17.01 1.55
CA LYS A 68 8.20 -17.93 2.06
C LYS A 68 7.90 -19.42 1.83
N ASN A 69 6.63 -19.80 1.95
CA ASN A 69 6.19 -21.20 1.81
C ASN A 69 5.63 -21.51 0.41
N SER A 70 5.72 -20.58 -0.53
CA SER A 70 5.22 -20.78 -1.88
C SER A 70 6.22 -21.57 -2.73
N THR A 71 5.71 -22.51 -3.53
CA THR A 71 6.46 -23.24 -4.56
C THR A 71 6.75 -22.36 -5.78
N THR A 72 5.94 -21.34 -6.05
CA THR A 72 6.05 -20.43 -7.21
C THR A 72 6.11 -18.99 -6.72
N ARG A 73 7.25 -18.62 -6.12
CA ARG A 73 7.42 -17.36 -5.36
C ARG A 73 7.29 -16.12 -6.23
N GLU A 74 7.84 -16.12 -7.44
CA GLU A 74 7.75 -14.98 -8.37
C GLU A 74 6.31 -14.74 -8.83
N ALA A 75 5.64 -15.78 -9.34
CA ALA A 75 4.25 -15.68 -9.79
C ALA A 75 3.29 -15.29 -8.65
N HIS A 76 3.52 -15.79 -7.44
CA HIS A 76 2.74 -15.37 -6.27
C HIS A 76 3.09 -13.96 -5.83
N GLY A 77 4.33 -13.48 -6.00
CA GLY A 77 4.73 -12.11 -5.69
C GLY A 77 3.91 -11.08 -6.48
N ILE A 78 3.70 -11.34 -7.78
CA ILE A 78 2.82 -10.51 -8.63
C ILE A 78 1.39 -10.51 -8.09
N LYS A 79 0.85 -11.68 -7.74
CA LYS A 79 -0.52 -11.80 -7.21
C LYS A 79 -0.70 -11.09 -5.87
N VAL A 80 0.29 -11.15 -4.98
CA VAL A 80 0.28 -10.38 -3.72
C VAL A 80 0.33 -8.88 -4.02
N GLY A 81 1.18 -8.46 -4.94
CA GLY A 81 1.29 -7.07 -5.37
C GLY A 81 -0.04 -6.53 -5.88
N LEU A 82 -0.69 -7.25 -6.79
CA LEU A 82 -2.03 -6.90 -7.29
C LEU A 82 -3.06 -6.83 -6.16
N ALA A 83 -3.11 -7.84 -5.30
CA ALA A 83 -4.04 -7.85 -4.18
C ALA A 83 -3.84 -6.63 -3.25
N PHE A 84 -2.59 -6.27 -2.94
CA PHE A 84 -2.32 -5.11 -2.08
C PHE A 84 -2.74 -3.80 -2.76
N SER A 85 -2.34 -3.58 -4.01
CA SER A 85 -2.68 -2.36 -4.75
C SER A 85 -4.18 -2.22 -5.01
N GLU A 86 -4.85 -3.29 -5.44
CA GLU A 86 -6.28 -3.28 -5.77
C GLU A 86 -7.15 -3.08 -4.53
N VAL A 87 -6.86 -3.79 -3.44
CA VAL A 87 -7.61 -3.63 -2.19
C VAL A 87 -7.48 -2.20 -1.66
N ASN A 88 -6.27 -1.62 -1.67
CA ASN A 88 -6.07 -0.25 -1.20
C ASN A 88 -6.78 0.76 -2.12
N PHE A 89 -6.66 0.60 -3.44
CA PHE A 89 -7.37 1.44 -4.40
C PHE A 89 -8.90 1.40 -4.20
N VAL A 90 -9.48 0.20 -4.10
CA VAL A 90 -10.93 0.04 -3.91
C VAL A 90 -11.37 0.65 -2.58
N LEU A 91 -10.62 0.44 -1.50
CA LEU A 91 -10.94 1.04 -0.20
C LEU A 91 -10.81 2.56 -0.21
N ASP A 92 -9.82 3.13 -0.90
CA ASP A 92 -9.71 4.58 -1.05
C ASP A 92 -10.89 5.17 -1.85
N VAL A 93 -11.31 4.52 -2.92
CA VAL A 93 -12.50 4.92 -3.67
C VAL A 93 -13.75 4.86 -2.79
N ILE A 94 -13.98 3.74 -2.10
CA ILE A 94 -15.17 3.56 -1.26
C ILE A 94 -15.16 4.55 -0.10
N VAL A 95 -14.08 4.60 0.67
CA VAL A 95 -14.04 5.35 1.91
C VAL A 95 -13.74 6.82 1.67
N LEU A 96 -12.69 7.16 0.94
CA LEU A 96 -12.27 8.56 0.79
C LEU A 96 -13.17 9.28 -0.21
N VAL A 97 -13.39 8.70 -1.39
CA VAL A 97 -14.12 9.38 -2.47
C VAL A 97 -15.64 9.34 -2.24
N ILE A 98 -16.21 8.17 -1.94
CA ILE A 98 -17.66 8.01 -1.81
C ILE A 98 -18.14 8.40 -0.39
N LEU A 99 -17.61 7.79 0.67
CA LEU A 99 -18.11 8.01 2.03
C LEU A 99 -17.69 9.37 2.60
N LEU A 100 -16.41 9.74 2.48
CA LEU A 100 -15.89 11.02 2.99
C LEU A 100 -16.02 12.18 2.01
N LYS A 101 -16.53 11.93 0.79
CA LYS A 101 -16.81 12.94 -0.24
C LYS A 101 -15.61 13.85 -0.56
N THR A 102 -14.39 13.32 -0.46
CA THR A 102 -13.19 14.09 -0.83
C THR A 102 -13.08 14.35 -2.33
N GLY A 103 -13.85 13.62 -3.15
CA GLY A 103 -13.87 13.77 -4.61
C GLY A 103 -12.66 13.12 -5.29
N THR A 104 -12.61 13.23 -6.62
CA THR A 104 -11.56 12.61 -7.44
C THR A 104 -10.23 13.38 -7.43
N SER A 105 -10.20 14.58 -6.86
CA SER A 105 -8.98 15.39 -6.68
C SER A 105 -7.93 14.68 -5.82
N TYR A 106 -8.34 13.73 -4.98
CA TYR A 106 -7.40 12.86 -4.27
C TYR A 106 -6.41 12.17 -5.22
N PHE A 107 -6.88 11.69 -6.37
CA PHE A 107 -6.09 10.96 -7.36
C PHE A 107 -5.27 11.85 -8.31
N THR A 108 -5.31 13.18 -8.17
CA THR A 108 -4.47 14.07 -8.99
C THR A 108 -3.03 14.16 -8.48
N ASN A 109 -2.76 13.64 -7.28
CA ASN A 109 -1.46 13.73 -6.62
C ASN A 109 -0.57 12.53 -6.95
N ALA A 110 0.66 12.79 -7.39
CA ALA A 110 1.63 11.75 -7.74
C ALA A 110 1.98 10.81 -6.57
N SER A 111 1.96 11.29 -5.32
CA SER A 111 2.25 10.47 -4.14
C SER A 111 1.29 9.30 -3.96
N ILE A 112 0.03 9.42 -4.39
CA ILE A 112 -0.96 8.34 -4.30
C ILE A 112 -0.60 7.22 -5.29
N TRP A 113 -0.28 7.58 -6.52
CA TRP A 113 0.16 6.62 -7.55
C TRP A 113 1.48 5.96 -7.19
N LEU A 114 2.41 6.71 -6.60
CA LEU A 114 3.65 6.17 -6.07
C LEU A 114 3.36 5.13 -4.99
N ALA A 115 2.44 5.41 -4.06
CA ALA A 115 2.06 4.47 -3.02
C ALA A 115 1.49 3.17 -3.60
N TYR A 116 0.58 3.23 -4.58
CA TYR A 116 0.06 2.03 -5.26
C TYR A 116 1.15 1.27 -6.02
N ALA A 117 2.03 1.99 -6.71
CA ALA A 117 3.16 1.37 -7.39
C ALA A 117 4.06 0.62 -6.40
N MET A 118 4.31 1.18 -5.22
CA MET A 118 5.09 0.52 -4.17
C MET A 118 4.38 -0.72 -3.62
N LEU A 119 3.07 -0.65 -3.38
CA LEU A 119 2.26 -1.80 -2.94
C LEU A 119 2.33 -2.96 -3.94
N PHE A 120 2.51 -2.67 -5.23
CA PHE A 120 2.69 -3.69 -6.27
C PHE A 120 4.14 -4.17 -6.40
N VAL A 121 5.08 -3.23 -6.54
CA VAL A 121 6.49 -3.50 -6.87
C VAL A 121 7.20 -4.23 -5.72
N ILE A 122 6.94 -3.85 -4.46
CA ILE A 122 7.64 -4.46 -3.32
C ILE A 122 7.32 -5.96 -3.20
N PRO A 123 6.05 -6.41 -3.22
CA PRO A 123 5.73 -7.84 -3.23
C PRO A 123 6.28 -8.58 -4.45
N TRP A 124 6.28 -7.95 -5.63
CA TRP A 124 6.88 -8.53 -6.83
C TRP A 124 8.38 -8.77 -6.68
N LEU A 125 9.14 -7.74 -6.26
CA LEU A 125 10.57 -7.85 -5.98
C LEU A 125 10.88 -8.87 -4.87
N THR A 126 10.04 -8.91 -3.83
CA THR A 126 10.15 -9.90 -2.74
C THR A 126 9.97 -11.33 -3.27
N GLY A 127 9.01 -11.55 -4.18
CA GLY A 127 8.82 -12.85 -4.82
C GLY A 127 10.03 -13.27 -5.66
N ARG A 128 10.62 -12.33 -6.41
CA ARG A 128 11.82 -12.57 -7.23
C ARG A 128 13.05 -12.85 -6.37
N SER A 129 13.28 -12.09 -5.30
CA SER A 129 14.44 -12.30 -4.43
C SER A 129 14.40 -13.64 -3.72
N LEU A 130 13.23 -14.04 -3.21
CA LEU A 130 13.06 -15.35 -2.59
C LEU A 130 13.11 -16.51 -3.58
N ALA A 131 12.77 -16.29 -4.86
CA ALA A 131 12.92 -17.32 -5.89
C ALA A 131 14.40 -17.58 -6.21
N LYS A 132 15.21 -16.52 -6.33
CA LYS A 132 16.65 -16.62 -6.57
C LYS A 132 17.38 -17.34 -5.43
N ALA A 133 17.04 -17.04 -4.18
CA ALA A 133 17.67 -17.65 -3.00
C ALA A 133 17.42 -19.17 -2.81
N ILE A 134 16.70 -19.85 -3.72
CA ILE A 134 16.59 -21.32 -3.74
C ILE A 134 17.60 -21.93 -4.74
N VAL A 135 17.97 -21.15 -5.76
CA VAL A 135 18.80 -21.60 -6.87
C VAL A 135 20.29 -21.50 -6.52
N ASP A 136 20.64 -20.59 -5.61
CA ASP A 136 21.96 -20.43 -4.99
C ASP A 136 22.05 -21.24 -3.69
#